data_AF-A0A212DE44-F1
#
_entry.id   AF-A0A212DE44-F1
#
_cell.length_a   1.000
_cell.length_b   1.000
_cell.length_c   1.000
_cell.angle_alpha   90.00
_cell.angle_beta   90.00
_cell.angle_gamma   90.00
#
_symmetry.space_group_name_H-M   'P 1'
#
loop_
_entity.id
_entity.type
_entity.pdbx_description
1 polymer ?
#
loop_
_entity_poly.entity_id
_entity_poly.type
_entity_poly.pdbx_seq_one_letter_code
_entity_poly.pdbx_strand_id
1 'polypeptide(L)'
;MPLGVLRPPRHRDCCGGCPPRLRRWPQFWGAPVTAFMGNVISYLLFLLLFARVLLIDFGPERPGVLELLLYFWAFTLLCEEFRQGLGSGLGSLAMGGPGTDSHQAPLRRRLHLYLSDAWNQCDLVALTCFLLGVGCRLTPGLYDLGRTVLCLDFMIFTLRLLHIFTVNKQLGPKIVIVSKMVKDVFFFLFFLGVWLVAYGVATEGLLRPQDRSLPNILRRVFYRPYLQIFGQIPQGEMDGKEDERT
;
A
#
# COMPACT_ATOMS: atom_id res chain seq x y z
N MET A 1 -19.82 26.31 -63.76
CA MET A 1 -20.72 25.41 -63.01
C MET A 1 -20.48 23.98 -63.49
N PRO A 2 -20.48 22.92 -62.65
CA PRO A 2 -20.73 22.92 -61.20
C PRO A 2 -19.53 22.44 -60.35
N LEU A 3 -19.56 22.81 -59.07
CA LEU A 3 -18.65 22.39 -58.02
C LEU A 3 -18.89 20.92 -57.64
N GLY A 4 -17.80 20.16 -57.52
CA GLY A 4 -17.80 18.85 -56.89
C GLY A 4 -18.01 18.98 -55.38
N VAL A 5 -19.23 18.75 -54.92
CA VAL A 5 -19.57 18.65 -53.50
C VAL A 5 -19.00 17.33 -52.96
N LEU A 6 -17.90 17.41 -52.21
CA LEU A 6 -17.39 16.31 -51.40
C LEU A 6 -18.43 15.96 -50.31
N ARG A 7 -19.11 14.84 -50.52
CA ARG A 7 -20.04 14.21 -49.58
C ARG A 7 -19.25 13.74 -48.35
N PRO A 8 -19.58 14.17 -47.12
CA PRO A 8 -18.94 13.62 -45.93
C PRO A 8 -19.31 12.13 -45.77
N PRO A 9 -18.46 11.31 -45.12
CA PRO A 9 -18.71 9.89 -44.97
C PRO A 9 -20.02 9.68 -44.20
N ARG A 10 -20.95 8.96 -44.83
CA ARG A 10 -22.15 8.44 -44.19
C ARG A 10 -21.69 7.52 -43.06
N HIS A 11 -21.71 8.03 -41.83
CA HIS A 11 -21.65 7.20 -40.65
C HIS A 11 -22.81 6.20 -40.78
N ARG A 12 -22.49 4.92 -40.97
CA ARG A 12 -23.46 3.85 -40.97
C ARG A 12 -24.05 3.81 -39.57
N ASP A 13 -25.17 4.49 -39.37
CA ASP A 13 -26.06 4.32 -38.23
C ASP A 13 -26.74 2.95 -38.36
N CYS A 14 -25.96 1.89 -38.12
CA CYS A 14 -26.47 0.56 -37.91
C CYS A 14 -26.60 0.32 -36.40
N CYS A 15 -27.75 0.69 -35.84
CA CYS A 15 -28.53 -0.11 -34.88
C CYS A 15 -29.74 0.70 -34.44
N GLY A 16 -30.91 0.30 -34.93
CA GLY A 16 -32.20 0.78 -34.44
C GLY A 16 -32.51 0.29 -33.02
N GLY A 17 -33.37 1.04 -32.34
CA GLY A 17 -34.25 0.47 -31.32
C GLY A 17 -33.82 0.50 -29.85
N CYS A 18 -32.61 0.96 -29.47
CA CYS A 18 -32.27 1.10 -28.04
C CYS A 18 -32.69 2.48 -27.51
N PRO A 19 -33.43 2.57 -26.38
CA PRO A 19 -33.82 3.86 -25.83
C PRO A 19 -32.57 4.67 -25.47
N PRO A 20 -32.59 6.01 -25.62
CA PRO A 20 -31.41 6.86 -25.45
C PRO A 20 -30.76 6.71 -24.06
N ARG A 21 -31.50 6.26 -23.06
CA ARG A 21 -31.00 5.91 -21.72
C ARG A 21 -30.08 4.68 -21.71
N LEU A 22 -30.44 3.60 -22.41
CA LEU A 22 -29.62 2.37 -22.47
C LEU A 22 -28.31 2.58 -23.24
N ARG A 23 -28.29 3.49 -24.23
CA ARG A 23 -27.07 3.81 -25.00
C ARG A 23 -26.10 4.72 -24.23
N ARG A 24 -26.62 5.57 -23.33
CA ARG A 24 -25.83 6.46 -22.45
C ARG A 24 -25.22 5.74 -21.25
N TRP A 25 -25.83 4.65 -20.77
CA TRP A 25 -25.37 3.88 -19.62
C TRP A 25 -23.92 3.35 -19.76
N PRO A 26 -23.55 2.62 -20.84
CA PRO A 26 -22.17 2.17 -21.03
C PRO A 26 -21.20 3.33 -21.27
N GLN A 27 -21.67 4.44 -21.86
CA GLN A 27 -20.84 5.65 -22.05
C GLN A 27 -20.53 6.35 -20.73
N PHE A 28 -21.46 6.34 -19.78
CA PHE A 28 -21.27 6.88 -18.44
C PHE A 28 -20.31 6.02 -17.60
N TRP A 29 -20.47 4.70 -17.61
CA TRP A 29 -19.58 3.77 -16.89
C TRP A 29 -18.21 3.61 -17.55
N GLY A 30 -18.09 3.90 -18.85
CA GLY A 30 -16.82 3.94 -19.57
C GLY A 30 -16.02 5.22 -19.39
N ALA A 31 -16.56 6.23 -18.70
CA ALA A 31 -15.84 7.48 -18.47
C ALA A 31 -14.70 7.27 -17.45
N PRO A 32 -13.52 7.90 -17.63
CA PRO A 32 -12.36 7.67 -16.77
C PRO A 32 -12.61 8.09 -15.32
N VAL A 33 -13.45 9.11 -15.09
CA VAL A 33 -13.76 9.60 -13.74
C VAL A 33 -14.68 8.64 -12.98
N THR A 34 -15.67 8.05 -13.66
CA THR A 34 -16.60 7.09 -13.04
C THR A 34 -15.90 5.77 -12.77
N ALA A 35 -15.04 5.31 -13.68
CA ALA A 35 -14.17 4.16 -13.46
C ALA A 35 -13.22 4.37 -12.28
N PHE A 36 -12.60 5.55 -12.16
CA PHE A 36 -11.75 5.89 -11.02
C PHE A 36 -12.52 5.90 -9.69
N MET A 37 -13.70 6.53 -9.65
CA MET A 37 -14.55 6.55 -8.45
C MET A 37 -14.99 5.14 -8.05
N GLY A 38 -15.37 4.31 -9.04
CA GLY A 38 -15.68 2.90 -8.82
C GLY A 38 -14.51 2.13 -8.21
N ASN A 39 -13.30 2.34 -8.74
CA ASN A 39 -12.09 1.73 -8.19
C ASN A 39 -11.87 2.12 -6.72
N VAL A 40 -11.93 3.43 -6.40
CA VAL A 40 -11.77 3.93 -5.03
C VAL A 40 -12.81 3.34 -4.08
N ILE A 41 -14.09 3.35 -4.46
CA ILE A 41 -15.16 2.80 -3.62
C ILE A 41 -14.97 1.29 -3.43
N SER A 42 -14.64 0.55 -4.50
CA SER A 42 -14.39 -0.89 -4.41
C SER A 42 -13.20 -1.22 -3.51
N TYR A 43 -12.14 -0.40 -3.55
CA TYR A 43 -10.95 -0.56 -2.72
C TYR A 43 -11.22 -0.24 -1.25
N LEU A 44 -12.03 0.79 -0.97
CA LEU A 44 -12.46 1.09 0.40
C LEU A 44 -13.33 -0.03 0.97
N LEU A 45 -14.22 -0.63 0.17
CA LEU A 45 -15.01 -1.79 0.58
C LEU A 45 -14.10 -3.02 0.84
N PHE A 46 -13.09 -3.24 0.00
CA PHE A 46 -12.07 -4.26 0.21
C PHE A 46 -11.33 -4.05 1.53
N LEU A 47 -10.85 -2.83 1.82
CA LEU A 47 -10.17 -2.53 3.09
C LEU A 47 -11.09 -2.71 4.30
N LEU A 48 -12.36 -2.33 4.19
CA LEU A 48 -13.34 -2.53 5.25
C LEU A 48 -13.61 -4.02 5.51
N LEU A 49 -13.75 -4.81 4.44
CA LEU A 49 -13.88 -6.26 4.53
C LEU A 49 -12.64 -6.87 5.17
N PHE A 50 -11.44 -6.46 4.75
CA PHE A 50 -10.18 -6.92 5.31
C PHE A 50 -10.10 -6.60 6.82
N ALA A 51 -10.34 -5.34 7.20
CA ALA A 51 -10.37 -4.93 8.61
C ALA A 51 -11.39 -5.74 9.42
N ARG A 52 -12.59 -5.99 8.88
CA ARG A 52 -13.62 -6.78 9.54
C ARG A 52 -13.18 -8.24 9.73
N VAL A 53 -12.58 -8.86 8.72
CA VAL A 53 -12.05 -10.23 8.81
C VAL A 53 -10.91 -10.31 9.83
N LEU A 54 -9.98 -9.35 9.82
CA LEU A 54 -8.82 -9.32 10.72
C LEU A 54 -9.21 -9.10 12.19
N LEU A 55 -10.22 -8.26 12.45
CA LEU A 55 -10.64 -7.90 13.80
C LEU A 55 -11.65 -8.87 14.41
N ILE A 56 -12.61 -9.37 13.62
CA ILE A 56 -13.77 -10.12 14.13
C ILE A 56 -13.69 -11.60 13.78
N ASP A 57 -13.42 -11.93 12.51
CA ASP A 57 -13.57 -13.31 12.02
C ASP A 57 -12.26 -14.11 12.04
N PHE A 58 -11.16 -13.52 12.53
CA PHE A 58 -9.86 -14.17 12.60
C PHE A 58 -9.78 -15.15 13.79
N GLY A 59 -10.42 -16.31 13.63
CA GLY A 59 -10.41 -17.43 14.58
C GLY A 59 -9.64 -18.66 14.06
N PRO A 60 -9.15 -19.56 14.92
CA PRO A 60 -8.39 -20.75 14.53
C PRO A 60 -9.23 -21.82 13.80
N GLU A 61 -10.55 -21.67 13.80
CA GLU A 61 -11.48 -22.55 13.09
C GLU A 61 -11.41 -22.38 11.56
N ARG A 62 -12.20 -23.19 10.84
CA ARG A 62 -12.26 -23.18 9.37
C ARG A 62 -12.53 -21.76 8.84
N PRO A 63 -11.91 -21.37 7.71
CA PRO A 63 -12.07 -20.04 7.15
C PRO A 63 -13.55 -19.77 6.86
N GLY A 64 -14.05 -18.64 7.37
CA GLY A 64 -15.42 -18.20 7.13
C GLY A 64 -15.64 -17.78 5.66
N VAL A 65 -16.90 -17.66 5.25
CA VAL A 65 -17.26 -17.22 3.88
C VAL A 65 -16.68 -15.84 3.57
N LEU A 66 -16.58 -14.95 4.55
CA LEU A 66 -15.99 -13.61 4.40
C LEU A 66 -14.46 -13.66 4.24
N GLU A 67 -13.79 -14.58 4.92
CA GLU A 67 -12.34 -14.81 4.76
C GLU A 67 -12.05 -15.35 3.35
N LEU A 68 -12.87 -16.29 2.85
CA LEU A 68 -12.76 -16.78 1.48
C LEU A 68 -13.05 -15.67 0.45
N LEU A 69 -14.05 -14.84 0.68
CA LEU A 69 -14.36 -13.69 -0.16
C LEU A 69 -13.18 -12.71 -0.21
N LEU A 70 -12.53 -12.44 0.93
CA LEU A 70 -11.33 -11.62 0.99
C LEU A 70 -10.20 -12.21 0.15
N TYR A 71 -9.94 -13.52 0.26
CA TYR A 71 -8.91 -14.20 -0.54
C TYR A 71 -9.20 -14.14 -2.03
N PHE A 72 -10.45 -14.37 -2.42
CA PHE A 72 -10.88 -14.21 -3.80
C PHE A 72 -10.67 -12.77 -4.30
N TRP A 73 -11.08 -11.77 -3.51
CA TRP A 73 -10.92 -10.38 -3.87
C TRP A 73 -9.45 -9.98 -3.99
N ALA A 74 -8.63 -10.33 -3.00
CA ALA A 74 -7.18 -10.08 -3.04
C ALA A 74 -6.53 -10.77 -4.24
N PHE A 75 -6.97 -11.98 -4.60
CA PHE A 75 -6.53 -12.67 -5.80
C PHE A 75 -6.91 -11.91 -7.09
N THR A 76 -8.11 -11.31 -7.15
CA THR A 76 -8.47 -10.47 -8.31
C THR A 76 -7.59 -9.21 -8.42
N LEU A 77 -7.24 -8.58 -7.29
CA LEU A 77 -6.28 -7.46 -7.26
C LEU A 77 -4.88 -7.91 -7.67
N LEU A 78 -4.45 -9.10 -7.25
CA LEU A 78 -3.19 -9.73 -7.68
C LEU A 78 -3.17 -9.96 -9.20
N CYS A 79 -4.25 -10.49 -9.76
CA CYS A 79 -4.37 -10.67 -11.21
C CYS A 79 -4.37 -9.34 -11.95
N GLU A 80 -4.98 -8.30 -11.39
CA GLU A 80 -4.95 -6.97 -11.98
C GLU A 80 -3.53 -6.39 -12.00
N GLU A 81 -2.80 -6.43 -10.89
CA GLU A 81 -1.41 -5.96 -10.83
C GLU A 81 -0.49 -6.78 -11.73
N PHE A 82 -0.65 -8.10 -11.72
CA PHE A 82 0.09 -8.98 -12.60
C PHE A 82 -0.23 -8.68 -14.07
N ARG A 83 -1.50 -8.42 -14.42
CA ARG A 83 -1.91 -7.99 -15.76
C ARG A 83 -1.39 -6.60 -16.11
N GLN A 84 -1.23 -5.67 -15.18
CA GLN A 84 -0.65 -4.36 -15.45
C GLN A 84 0.87 -4.47 -15.67
N GLY A 85 1.57 -5.20 -14.80
CA GLY A 85 3.00 -5.50 -14.93
C GLY A 85 3.32 -6.27 -16.20
N LEU A 86 2.56 -7.33 -16.51
CA LEU A 86 2.72 -8.11 -17.73
C LEU A 86 2.07 -7.50 -18.95
N GLY A 87 0.95 -6.79 -18.87
CA GLY A 87 0.23 -6.24 -20.02
C GLY A 87 1.06 -5.25 -20.82
N SER A 88 2.01 -4.59 -20.16
CA SER A 88 3.10 -3.84 -20.81
C SER A 88 4.02 -4.69 -21.71
N GLY A 89 4.05 -6.02 -21.51
CA GLY A 89 4.83 -7.01 -22.26
C GLY A 89 4.01 -8.06 -23.03
N LEU A 90 2.83 -8.45 -22.55
CA LEU A 90 1.97 -9.52 -23.09
C LEU A 90 0.90 -8.97 -24.03
N GLY A 91 0.48 -7.70 -23.88
CA GLY A 91 -0.41 -7.04 -24.86
C GLY A 91 0.20 -7.00 -26.27
N SER A 92 1.52 -7.04 -26.38
CA SER A 92 2.26 -7.16 -27.64
C SER A 92 2.50 -8.60 -28.11
N LEU A 93 2.31 -9.60 -27.23
CA LEU A 93 2.50 -11.02 -27.55
C LEU A 93 1.17 -11.72 -27.86
N ALA A 94 0.07 -11.32 -27.22
CA ALA A 94 -1.26 -11.90 -27.40
C ALA A 94 -2.06 -11.23 -28.53
N MET A 95 -1.78 -9.97 -28.85
CA MET A 95 -2.22 -9.33 -30.08
C MET A 95 -1.03 -9.29 -31.04
N GLY A 96 -0.96 -10.27 -31.93
CA GLY A 96 -0.12 -10.20 -33.14
C GLY A 96 -0.59 -9.06 -34.03
N GLY A 97 -0.28 -7.82 -33.64
CA GLY A 97 -0.43 -6.64 -34.48
C GLY A 97 0.65 -6.68 -35.55
N PRO A 98 0.31 -6.70 -36.85
CA PRO A 98 1.30 -6.67 -37.91
C PRO A 98 1.88 -5.26 -38.02
N GLY A 99 3.20 -5.16 -37.94
CA GLY A 99 3.94 -3.99 -38.41
C GLY A 99 4.17 -2.90 -37.37
N THR A 100 5.33 -2.96 -36.72
CA THR A 100 6.36 -1.92 -36.89
C THR A 100 7.67 -2.43 -36.32
N ASP A 101 8.65 -2.51 -37.22
CA ASP A 101 10.00 -2.96 -36.97
C ASP A 101 10.74 -2.10 -35.94
N SER A 102 11.79 -2.72 -35.38
CA SER A 102 12.91 -2.14 -34.61
C SER A 102 12.77 -2.04 -33.09
N HIS A 103 13.57 -2.89 -32.42
CA HIS A 103 13.91 -2.94 -31.00
C HIS A 103 12.96 -3.74 -30.07
N GLN A 104 13.05 -5.08 -30.17
CA GLN A 104 12.81 -6.00 -29.06
C GLN A 104 13.69 -5.59 -27.87
N ALA A 105 13.24 -4.64 -27.05
CA ALA A 105 13.80 -4.48 -25.72
C ALA A 105 13.53 -5.80 -24.97
N PRO A 106 14.56 -6.49 -24.44
CA PRO A 106 14.36 -7.76 -23.77
C PRO A 106 13.37 -7.55 -22.62
N LEU A 107 12.43 -8.48 -22.45
CA LEU A 107 11.43 -8.43 -21.36
C LEU A 107 12.08 -8.12 -20.00
N ARG A 108 13.33 -8.56 -19.80
CA ARG A 108 14.18 -8.25 -18.65
C ARG A 108 14.43 -6.75 -18.44
N ARG A 109 14.66 -5.95 -19.48
CA ARG A 109 14.87 -4.51 -19.39
C ARG A 109 13.60 -3.76 -19.01
N ARG A 110 12.43 -4.23 -19.48
CA ARG A 110 11.12 -3.66 -19.12
C ARG A 110 10.67 -4.08 -17.73
N LEU A 111 10.91 -5.33 -17.34
CA LEU A 111 10.72 -5.80 -15.97
C LEU A 111 11.63 -5.02 -15.00
N HIS A 112 12.88 -4.76 -15.40
CA HIS A 112 13.80 -3.93 -14.61
C HIS A 112 13.29 -2.49 -14.46
N LEU A 113 12.72 -1.89 -15.51
CA LEU A 113 12.10 -0.57 -15.43
C LEU A 113 10.85 -0.58 -14.53
N TYR A 114 10.01 -1.61 -14.63
CA TYR A 114 8.85 -1.79 -13.76
C TYR A 114 9.27 -1.96 -12.29
N LEU A 115 10.26 -2.81 -12.01
CA LEU A 115 10.83 -3.02 -10.68
C LEU A 115 11.61 -1.81 -10.14
N SER A 116 11.94 -0.82 -10.97
CA SER A 116 12.65 0.39 -10.52
C SER A 116 11.72 1.44 -9.90
N ASP A 117 10.41 1.33 -10.13
CA ASP A 117 9.43 2.22 -9.51
C ASP A 117 9.16 1.79 -8.06
N ALA A 118 9.35 2.70 -7.11
CA ALA A 118 9.19 2.43 -5.68
C ALA A 118 7.74 2.04 -5.32
N TRP A 119 6.75 2.58 -6.04
CA TRP A 119 5.34 2.23 -5.84
C TRP A 119 5.07 0.79 -6.27
N ASN A 120 5.65 0.38 -7.39
CA ASN A 120 5.54 -0.98 -7.85
C ASN A 120 6.27 -1.98 -6.94
N GLN A 121 7.44 -1.59 -6.41
CA GLN A 121 8.12 -2.39 -5.38
C GLN A 121 7.23 -2.57 -4.14
N CYS A 122 6.55 -1.51 -3.70
CA CYS A 122 5.59 -1.57 -2.59
C CYS A 122 4.44 -2.55 -2.90
N ASP A 123 3.88 -2.49 -4.11
CA ASP A 123 2.80 -3.39 -4.54
C ASP A 123 3.27 -4.86 -4.62
N LEU A 124 4.52 -5.11 -5.06
CA LEU A 124 5.12 -6.45 -5.04
C LEU A 124 5.36 -6.96 -3.61
N VAL A 125 5.81 -6.08 -2.71
CA VAL A 125 5.97 -6.41 -1.28
C VAL A 125 4.62 -6.73 -0.65
N ALA A 126 3.57 -5.96 -0.94
CA ALA A 126 2.21 -6.26 -0.52
C ALA A 126 1.78 -7.66 -1.01
N LEU A 127 2.02 -7.95 -2.29
CA LEU A 127 1.66 -9.23 -2.89
C LEU A 127 2.31 -10.43 -2.20
N THR A 128 3.60 -10.33 -1.98
CA THR A 128 4.39 -11.39 -1.35
C THR A 128 4.05 -11.54 0.12
N CYS A 129 3.80 -10.44 0.83
CA CYS A 129 3.36 -10.43 2.23
C CYS A 129 1.99 -11.10 2.37
N PHE A 130 1.04 -10.77 1.49
CA PHE A 130 -0.29 -11.39 1.47
C PHE A 130 -0.22 -12.90 1.25
N LEU A 131 0.52 -13.37 0.24
CA LEU A 131 0.68 -14.80 -0.04
C LEU A 131 1.33 -15.54 1.12
N LEU A 132 2.34 -14.94 1.75
CA LEU A 132 3.00 -15.49 2.93
C LEU A 132 2.05 -15.54 4.13
N GLY A 133 1.27 -14.49 4.36
CA GLY A 133 0.26 -14.42 5.42
C GLY A 133 -0.80 -15.52 5.29
N VAL A 134 -1.33 -15.70 4.08
CA VAL A 134 -2.30 -16.77 3.77
C VAL A 134 -1.66 -18.16 3.90
N GLY A 135 -0.42 -18.34 3.43
CA GLY A 135 0.31 -19.61 3.56
C GLY A 135 0.57 -20.01 5.02
N CYS A 136 0.99 -19.05 5.85
CA CYS A 136 1.17 -19.25 7.29
C CYS A 136 -0.15 -19.52 8.00
N ARG A 137 -1.24 -18.88 7.58
CA ARG A 137 -2.59 -19.10 8.10
C ARG A 137 -3.12 -20.51 7.82
N LEU A 138 -2.79 -21.09 6.67
CA LEU A 138 -3.20 -22.45 6.28
C LEU A 138 -2.40 -23.55 7.01
N THR A 139 -1.25 -23.21 7.61
CA THR A 139 -0.37 -24.18 8.26
C THR A 139 -0.70 -24.34 9.74
N PRO A 140 -1.08 -25.54 10.22
CA PRO A 140 -1.35 -25.78 11.64
C PRO A 140 -0.05 -25.68 12.44
N GLY A 141 0.16 -24.53 13.10
CA GLY A 141 1.35 -24.22 13.90
C GLY A 141 1.91 -22.80 13.71
N LEU A 142 1.57 -22.14 12.60
CA LEU A 142 2.04 -20.78 12.26
C LEU A 142 0.91 -19.74 12.28
N TYR A 143 -0.18 -20.02 13.00
CA TYR A 143 -1.38 -19.19 12.99
C TYR A 143 -1.13 -17.76 13.49
N ASP A 144 -0.47 -17.61 14.63
CA ASP A 144 -0.17 -16.29 15.22
C ASP A 144 0.78 -15.47 14.33
N LEU A 145 1.70 -16.15 13.65
CA LEU A 145 2.59 -15.54 12.67
C LEU A 145 1.79 -15.10 11.44
N GLY A 146 0.87 -15.93 10.94
CA GLY A 146 -0.04 -15.58 9.84
C GLY A 146 -0.91 -14.37 10.18
N ARG A 147 -1.44 -14.29 11.41
CA ARG A 147 -2.18 -13.11 11.89
C ARG A 147 -1.31 -11.86 11.88
N THR A 148 -0.10 -11.95 12.43
CA THR A 148 0.83 -10.81 12.48
C THR A 148 1.21 -10.33 11.08
N VAL A 149 1.50 -11.25 10.17
CA VAL A 149 1.84 -10.92 8.77
C VAL A 149 0.66 -10.26 8.07
N LEU A 150 -0.57 -10.77 8.24
CA LEU A 150 -1.76 -10.17 7.63
C LEU A 150 -2.11 -8.79 8.23
N CYS A 151 -1.80 -8.54 9.51
CA CYS A 151 -1.90 -7.19 10.08
C CYS A 151 -0.93 -6.21 9.41
N LEU A 152 0.31 -6.62 9.17
CA LEU A 152 1.30 -5.78 8.48
C LEU A 152 0.91 -5.57 7.01
N ASP A 153 0.41 -6.62 6.37
CA ASP A 153 -0.09 -6.58 5.01
C ASP A 153 -1.25 -5.58 4.85
N PHE A 154 -2.19 -5.55 5.80
CA PHE A 154 -3.25 -4.54 5.84
C PHE A 154 -2.70 -3.10 5.89
N MET A 155 -1.59 -2.85 6.60
CA MET A 155 -0.94 -1.54 6.60
C MET A 155 -0.42 -1.17 5.21
N ILE A 156 0.20 -2.12 4.50
CA ILE A 156 0.73 -1.90 3.15
C ILE A 156 -0.41 -1.65 2.15
N PHE A 157 -1.48 -2.46 2.19
CA PHE A 157 -2.69 -2.20 1.38
C PHE A 157 -3.31 -0.84 1.69
N THR A 158 -3.27 -0.37 2.94
CA THR A 158 -3.74 0.97 3.28
C THR A 158 -2.82 2.06 2.70
N LEU A 159 -1.50 1.86 2.68
CA LEU A 159 -0.57 2.79 2.01
C LEU A 159 -0.82 2.87 0.50
N ARG A 160 -1.22 1.76 -0.14
CA ARG A 160 -1.57 1.75 -1.56
C ARG A 160 -2.79 2.63 -1.89
N LEU A 161 -3.71 2.84 -0.94
CA LEU A 161 -4.80 3.82 -1.09
C LEU A 161 -4.25 5.25 -1.33
N LEU A 162 -3.13 5.60 -0.71
CA LEU A 162 -2.44 6.87 -0.93
C LEU A 162 -2.02 7.01 -2.40
N HIS A 163 -1.46 5.95 -2.98
CA HIS A 163 -1.07 5.91 -4.39
C HIS A 163 -2.28 6.12 -5.31
N ILE A 164 -3.41 5.46 -5.05
CA ILE A 164 -4.65 5.65 -5.82
C ILE A 164 -5.12 7.12 -5.76
N PHE A 165 -5.05 7.75 -4.58
CA PHE A 165 -5.42 9.15 -4.41
C PHE A 165 -4.45 10.15 -5.04
N THR A 166 -3.26 9.74 -5.48
CA THR A 166 -2.34 10.64 -6.20
C THR A 166 -2.93 11.19 -7.50
N VAL A 167 -3.87 10.45 -8.11
CA VAL A 167 -4.58 10.84 -9.33
C VAL A 167 -5.59 11.98 -9.07
N ASN A 168 -6.01 12.18 -7.82
CA ASN A 168 -6.99 13.21 -7.50
C ASN A 168 -6.38 14.63 -7.60
N LYS A 169 -7.09 15.56 -8.25
CA LYS A 169 -6.60 16.92 -8.54
C LYS A 169 -6.22 17.73 -7.30
N GLN A 170 -6.93 17.54 -6.18
CA GLN A 170 -6.71 18.33 -4.96
C GLN A 170 -5.76 17.65 -3.96
N LEU A 171 -5.80 16.32 -3.86
CA LEU A 171 -5.00 15.56 -2.88
C LEU A 171 -3.64 15.13 -3.45
N GLY A 172 -3.56 14.87 -4.76
CA GLY A 172 -2.35 14.39 -5.42
C GLY A 172 -1.12 15.26 -5.18
N PRO A 173 -1.18 16.59 -5.42
CA PRO A 173 -0.05 17.48 -5.17
C PRO A 173 0.45 17.44 -3.72
N LYS A 174 -0.46 17.34 -2.74
CA LYS A 174 -0.11 17.26 -1.32
C LYS A 174 0.65 15.97 -0.99
N ILE A 175 0.19 14.84 -1.54
CA ILE A 175 0.83 13.52 -1.36
C ILE A 175 2.25 13.53 -1.95
N VAL A 176 2.42 14.09 -3.16
CA VAL A 176 3.74 14.19 -3.80
C VAL A 176 4.68 15.09 -3.00
N ILE A 177 4.19 16.19 -2.42
CA ILE A 177 5.00 17.06 -1.55
C ILE A 177 5.48 16.27 -0.33
N VAL A 178 4.59 15.54 0.37
CA VAL A 178 4.98 14.72 1.54
C VAL A 178 6.07 13.71 1.17
N SER A 179 5.94 13.02 0.04
CA SER A 179 6.95 12.07 -0.44
C SER A 179 8.31 12.73 -0.68
N LYS A 180 8.34 13.98 -1.14
CA LYS A 180 9.59 14.74 -1.34
C LYS A 180 10.24 15.19 -0.03
N MET A 181 9.44 15.45 1.01
CA MET A 181 9.91 15.87 2.34
C MET A 181 10.52 14.72 3.16
N VAL A 182 10.37 13.47 2.73
CA VAL A 182 10.94 12.30 3.44
C VAL A 182 12.46 12.39 3.55
N LYS A 183 13.15 13.05 2.60
CA LYS A 183 14.60 13.26 2.68
C LYS A 183 15.00 14.14 3.87
N ASP A 184 14.22 15.17 4.15
CA ASP A 184 14.45 16.07 5.29
C ASP A 184 14.15 15.34 6.61
N VAL A 185 13.13 14.49 6.63
CA VAL A 185 12.81 13.61 7.77
C VAL A 185 13.96 12.64 8.06
N PHE A 186 14.61 12.09 7.02
CA PHE A 186 15.76 11.20 7.20
C PHE A 186 16.95 11.93 7.85
N PHE A 187 17.24 13.15 7.40
CA PHE A 187 18.28 13.99 8.01
C PHE A 187 17.97 14.29 9.47
N PHE A 188 16.72 14.67 9.77
CA PHE A 188 16.28 14.89 11.14
C PHE A 188 16.40 13.63 12.01
N LEU A 189 15.98 12.47 11.51
CA LEU A 189 16.05 11.19 12.23
C LEU A 189 17.50 10.79 12.53
N PHE A 190 18.45 11.11 11.65
CA PHE A 190 19.87 10.87 11.89
C PHE A 190 20.39 11.69 13.07
N PHE A 191 20.15 13.00 13.08
CA PHE A 191 20.53 13.86 14.20
C PHE A 191 19.85 13.46 15.50
N LEU A 192 18.55 13.15 15.42
CA LEU A 192 17.79 12.69 16.55
C LEU A 192 18.36 11.38 17.11
N GLY A 193 18.71 10.42 16.26
CA GLY A 193 19.29 9.15 16.66
C GLY A 193 20.62 9.30 17.40
N VAL A 194 21.53 10.15 16.89
CA VAL A 194 22.82 10.41 17.55
C VAL A 194 22.62 11.03 18.93
N TRP A 195 21.76 12.05 19.03
CA TRP A 195 21.45 12.71 20.30
C TRP A 195 20.79 11.75 21.30
N LEU A 196 19.82 10.98 20.82
CA LEU A 196 19.02 10.07 21.62
C LEU A 196 19.85 8.92 22.21
N VAL A 197 20.81 8.38 21.45
CA VAL A 197 21.78 7.40 21.96
C VAL A 197 22.68 8.01 23.03
N ALA A 198 23.24 9.20 22.79
CA ALA A 198 24.13 9.84 23.75
C ALA A 198 23.44 10.13 25.09
N TYR A 199 22.24 10.73 25.03
CA TYR A 199 21.42 10.99 26.21
C TYR A 199 20.98 9.69 26.89
N GLY A 200 20.41 8.73 26.15
CA GLY A 200 19.90 7.48 26.70
C GLY A 200 20.98 6.65 27.40
N VAL A 201 22.18 6.55 26.83
CA VAL A 201 23.30 5.81 27.43
C VAL A 201 23.84 6.55 28.67
N ALA A 202 23.99 7.87 28.61
CA ALA A 202 24.44 8.66 29.76
C ALA A 202 23.47 8.57 30.94
N THR A 203 22.16 8.72 30.68
CA THR A 203 21.11 8.60 31.70
C THR A 203 21.10 7.23 32.33
N GLU A 204 21.23 6.16 31.54
CA GLU A 204 21.17 4.81 32.07
C GLU A 204 22.45 4.41 32.82
N GLY A 205 23.60 4.89 32.37
CA GLY A 205 24.87 4.73 33.09
C GLY A 205 24.90 5.43 34.45
N LEU A 206 24.20 6.56 34.59
CA LEU A 206 24.12 7.32 35.84
C LEU A 206 23.08 6.77 36.82
N LEU A 207 21.90 6.39 36.33
CA LEU A 207 20.77 6.03 37.20
C LEU A 207 20.82 4.57 37.68
N ARG A 208 21.30 3.61 36.86
CA ARG A 208 21.19 2.18 37.17
C ARG A 208 22.39 1.35 36.68
N PRO A 209 23.53 1.38 37.38
CA PRO A 209 24.73 0.65 36.97
C PRO A 209 24.62 -0.89 37.08
N GLN A 210 23.60 -1.43 37.76
CA GLN A 210 23.52 -2.86 38.11
C GLN A 210 22.62 -3.69 37.17
N ASP A 211 21.81 -3.07 36.31
CA ASP A 211 20.83 -3.77 35.47
C ASP A 211 21.51 -4.48 34.28
N ARG A 212 21.33 -5.81 34.15
CA ARG A 212 22.00 -6.64 33.12
C ARG A 212 21.11 -7.12 31.96
N SER A 213 19.83 -6.75 31.95
CA SER A 213 18.91 -7.21 30.92
C SER A 213 18.97 -6.34 29.66
N LEU A 214 19.71 -6.80 28.64
CA LEU A 214 19.85 -6.12 27.34
C LEU A 214 18.54 -5.61 26.71
N PRO A 215 17.41 -6.37 26.66
CA PRO A 215 16.19 -5.85 26.04
C PRO A 215 15.57 -4.68 26.82
N ASN A 216 15.71 -4.67 28.14
CA ASN A 216 15.21 -3.60 28.98
C ASN A 216 16.13 -2.36 28.89
N ILE A 217 17.45 -2.56 28.85
CA ILE A 217 18.42 -1.49 28.62
C ILE A 217 18.14 -0.82 27.26
N LEU A 218 17.98 -1.60 26.18
CA LEU A 218 17.66 -1.05 24.86
C LEU A 218 16.34 -0.28 24.86
N ARG A 219 15.30 -0.82 25.49
CA ARG A 219 14.02 -0.10 25.63
C ARG A 219 14.22 1.22 26.39
N ARG A 220 15.01 1.25 27.46
CA ARG A 220 15.19 2.49 28.24
C ARG A 220 16.09 3.51 27.56
N VAL A 221 17.15 3.07 26.89
CA VAL A 221 18.07 3.95 26.13
C VAL A 221 17.37 4.57 24.93
N PHE A 222 16.54 3.82 24.20
CA PHE A 222 15.92 4.33 22.97
C PHE A 222 14.50 4.86 23.18
N TYR A 223 13.62 4.03 23.75
CA TYR A 223 12.18 4.32 23.77
C TYR A 223 11.80 5.42 24.76
N ARG A 224 12.43 5.49 25.94
CA ARG A 224 12.10 6.53 26.94
C ARG A 224 12.49 7.94 26.47
N PRO A 225 13.73 8.21 26.03
CA PRO A 225 14.08 9.52 25.49
C PRO A 225 13.26 9.90 24.26
N TYR A 226 12.90 8.92 23.43
CA TYR A 226 12.02 9.16 22.28
C TYR A 226 10.66 9.72 22.71
N LEU A 227 10.03 9.13 23.74
CA LEU A 227 8.75 9.58 24.27
C LEU A 227 8.79 10.97 24.92
N GLN A 228 9.94 11.37 25.48
CA GLN A 228 10.11 12.71 26.07
C GLN A 228 9.94 13.83 25.04
N ILE A 229 10.31 13.58 23.77
CA ILE A 229 10.12 14.54 22.67
C ILE A 229 8.63 14.82 22.41
N PHE A 230 7.77 13.86 22.73
CA PHE A 230 6.30 13.98 22.63
C PHE A 230 5.65 14.49 23.93
N GLY A 231 6.45 14.91 24.93
CA GLY A 231 5.96 15.48 26.18
C GLY A 231 5.63 14.46 27.28
N GLN A 232 5.90 13.17 27.08
CA GLN A 232 5.76 12.16 28.13
C GLN A 232 7.04 12.11 28.98
N ILE A 233 7.11 12.93 30.04
CA ILE A 233 8.27 12.99 30.94
C ILE A 233 7.96 12.19 32.22
N PRO A 234 8.50 10.97 32.39
CA PRO A 234 8.36 10.21 33.63
C PRO A 234 9.24 10.81 34.72
N GLN A 235 8.76 11.88 35.37
CA GLN A 235 9.53 12.60 36.41
C GLN A 235 9.87 11.72 37.61
N GLY A 236 8.96 10.82 38.02
CA GLY A 236 9.14 9.97 39.20
C GLY A 236 10.22 8.90 39.08
N GLU A 237 10.73 8.61 37.89
CA GLU A 237 11.83 7.63 37.70
C GLU A 237 13.20 8.29 37.55
N MET A 238 13.24 9.61 37.36
CA MET A 238 14.47 10.39 37.19
C MET A 238 14.83 11.19 38.42
N ASP A 239 13.83 11.63 39.18
CA ASP A 239 14.03 12.33 40.44
C ASP A 239 14.33 11.29 41.53
N GLY A 240 15.57 11.22 41.99
CA GLY A 240 16.01 10.38 43.10
C GLY A 240 15.47 10.88 44.44
N LYS A 241 14.17 11.11 44.56
CA LYS A 241 13.55 11.43 45.84
C LYS A 241 13.60 10.19 46.70
N GLU A 242 14.46 10.25 47.73
CA GLU A 242 14.27 9.51 48.96
C GLU A 242 12.81 9.68 49.38
N ASP A 243 12.00 8.63 49.27
CA ASP A 243 10.78 8.50 50.05
C ASP A 243 11.19 8.30 51.51
N GLU A 244 11.65 9.39 52.13
CA GLU A 244 11.73 9.52 53.59
C GLU A 244 10.30 9.68 54.11
N ARG A 245 9.56 8.57 54.15
CA ARG A 245 8.34 8.47 54.97
C ARG A 245 7.95 7.03 55.30
N THR A 246 8.65 6.47 56.29
CA THR A 246 8.09 5.83 57.51
C THR A 246 9.20 5.25 58.36
#